data_AF-A0AAF0DUU2-F1
#
_entry.id   AF-A0AAF0DUU2-F1
#
_cell.length_a   1.000
_cell.length_b   1.000
_cell.length_c   1.000
_cell.angle_alpha   90.00
_cell.angle_beta   90.00
_cell.angle_gamma   90.00
#
_symmetry.space_group_name_H-M   'P 1'
#
loop_
_entity.id
_entity.type
_entity.pdbx_description
1 polymer ?
#
loop_
_entity_poly.entity_id
_entity_poly.type
_entity_poly.pdbx_seq_one_letter_code
_entity_poly.pdbx_strand_id
1 'polypeptide(L)'
;MTLRACLSVSGGVRAALHEGRPVVALESTIITHGLPRPINYKTAVAAEEAVRKAGAEPATIALLDGKAHVGLTRSQLARIAEAKENVYKASRANLAQTLAQGKGHVGGTTVSGTMALAHLAGIRIFATGGIGGVHRGAESSMDISADLVELGRTPVAVFSSGAKSILDIPRTLEYLETQGVPVMSFHPSGEFPSFYSARSGLHVPSVRDAHDAARIIAYNRALQLQNGLLFGVPIPAEFEKEGAVIQAAVERAVRESVELGIDRQGKLATPWLLRRVAELAQQSVTSNIGLVLNNARVAAECAVALEEVSQSNIQPSGMRISLPAVHSTAKGHVRFSLGGVAQNMASAAQTILADRASALVDDASMLSELVDVQLIKMGPLGVLVVHRCGDQTQVAYAPAHALEASKLVNTTGAGDTFTGAVVAALCEMQTGASPSMEQLLSLVDRGQAAALRTLYSDEAVAPSFT
;
A
#
# COMPACT_ATOMS: atom_id res chain seq x y z
N MET A 1 16.52 8.43 13.33
CA MET A 1 16.55 7.81 11.97
C MET A 1 15.26 8.17 11.27
N THR A 2 15.29 8.70 10.05
CA THR A 2 14.09 8.97 9.25
C THR A 2 13.71 7.73 8.42
N LEU A 3 12.45 7.60 8.00
CA LEU A 3 12.01 6.52 7.11
C LEU A 3 12.88 6.47 5.81
N ARG A 4 13.25 7.65 5.29
CA ARG A 4 14.16 7.83 4.14
C ARG A 4 15.56 7.23 4.38
N ALA A 5 16.02 7.13 5.63
CA ALA A 5 17.31 6.54 5.94
C ALA A 5 17.30 5.00 5.84
N CYS A 6 16.13 4.37 6.04
CA CYS A 6 15.98 2.92 6.14
C CYS A 6 15.32 2.27 4.90
N LEU A 7 14.59 3.04 4.08
CA LEU A 7 13.91 2.54 2.87
C LEU A 7 14.57 3.09 1.60
N SER A 8 14.98 2.20 0.71
CA SER A 8 15.60 2.49 -0.59
C SER A 8 14.72 1.96 -1.71
N VAL A 9 14.01 2.86 -2.39
CA VAL A 9 13.21 2.54 -3.58
C VAL A 9 14.05 2.75 -4.84
N SER A 10 14.12 1.73 -5.69
CA SER A 10 14.88 1.77 -6.95
C SER A 10 14.36 2.86 -7.91
N GLY A 11 15.20 3.28 -8.85
CA GLY A 11 14.81 4.29 -9.85
C GLY A 11 13.61 3.87 -10.70
N GLY A 12 13.59 2.61 -11.18
CA GLY A 12 12.51 2.07 -12.00
C GLY A 12 11.17 2.04 -11.26
N VAL A 13 11.18 1.56 -10.01
CA VAL A 13 9.98 1.51 -9.17
C VAL A 13 9.49 2.92 -8.82
N ARG A 14 10.41 3.84 -8.48
CA ARG A 14 10.05 5.22 -8.14
C ARG A 14 9.43 5.95 -9.33
N ALA A 15 10.01 5.80 -10.52
CA ALA A 15 9.47 6.37 -11.75
C ALA A 15 8.09 5.80 -12.06
N ALA A 16 7.93 4.47 -11.97
CA ALA A 16 6.64 3.83 -12.21
C ALA A 16 5.55 4.34 -11.25
N LEU A 17 5.85 4.42 -9.95
CA LEU A 17 4.91 4.95 -8.96
C LEU A 17 4.55 6.43 -9.21
N HIS A 18 5.52 7.25 -9.60
CA HIS A 18 5.31 8.67 -9.89
C HIS A 18 4.46 8.89 -11.15
N GLU A 19 4.67 8.07 -12.17
CA GLU A 19 3.97 8.12 -13.46
C GLU A 19 2.61 7.41 -13.42
N GLY A 20 2.21 6.82 -12.29
CA GLY A 20 0.99 6.00 -12.19
C GLY A 20 1.07 4.71 -13.02
N ARG A 21 2.28 4.22 -13.33
CA ARG A 21 2.46 2.93 -14.00
C ARG A 21 2.32 1.77 -12.99
N PRO A 22 1.82 0.61 -13.44
CA PRO A 22 1.58 -0.53 -12.58
C PRO A 22 2.88 -1.10 -12.00
N VAL A 23 2.87 -1.39 -10.70
CA VAL A 23 4.00 -1.98 -9.96
C VAL A 23 3.55 -3.22 -9.21
N VAL A 24 4.33 -4.29 -9.29
CA VAL A 24 4.09 -5.54 -8.56
C VAL A 24 5.25 -5.83 -7.61
N ALA A 25 4.98 -5.90 -6.31
CA ALA A 25 5.95 -6.37 -5.33
C ALA A 25 6.21 -7.87 -5.49
N LEU A 26 7.45 -8.29 -5.17
CA LEU A 26 7.87 -9.70 -5.10
C LEU A 26 8.67 -9.93 -3.81
N GLU A 27 8.46 -11.07 -3.14
CA GLU A 27 9.18 -11.38 -1.89
C GLU A 27 10.57 -12.00 -2.13
N SER A 28 11.43 -11.98 -1.11
CA SER A 28 12.79 -12.56 -1.18
C SER A 28 13.03 -13.74 -0.25
N THR A 29 12.07 -14.13 0.60
CA THR A 29 12.18 -15.38 1.37
C THR A 29 12.21 -16.60 0.46
N ILE A 30 11.43 -16.62 -0.62
CA ILE A 30 11.50 -17.67 -1.63
C ILE A 30 12.91 -17.82 -2.22
N ILE A 31 13.64 -16.72 -2.36
CA ILE A 31 14.99 -16.68 -2.94
C ILE A 31 16.04 -17.19 -1.93
N THR A 32 15.91 -16.80 -0.67
CA THR A 32 16.91 -17.07 0.38
C THR A 32 16.68 -18.42 1.09
N HIS A 33 15.42 -18.82 1.28
CA HIS A 33 15.03 -19.98 2.10
C HIS A 33 14.04 -20.94 1.40
N GLY A 34 13.40 -20.53 0.30
CA GLY A 34 12.33 -21.30 -0.34
C GLY A 34 12.78 -22.23 -1.47
N LEU A 35 13.74 -21.79 -2.29
CA LEU A 35 14.24 -22.54 -3.45
C LEU A 35 15.73 -22.85 -3.34
N PRO A 36 16.18 -24.00 -3.85
CA PRO A 36 17.60 -24.35 -3.87
C PRO A 36 18.39 -23.50 -4.87
N ARG A 37 19.71 -23.40 -4.65
CA ARG A 37 20.63 -22.75 -5.60
C ARG A 37 20.98 -23.71 -6.75
N PRO A 38 21.19 -23.22 -7.99
CA PRO A 38 21.04 -21.83 -8.48
C PRO A 38 19.60 -21.50 -8.94
N ILE A 39 18.63 -22.39 -8.68
CA ILE A 39 17.24 -22.27 -9.15
C ILE A 39 16.57 -21.03 -8.55
N ASN A 40 16.88 -20.69 -7.30
CA ASN A 40 16.39 -19.50 -6.63
C ASN A 40 16.62 -18.20 -7.42
N TYR A 41 17.86 -17.94 -7.87
CA TYR A 41 18.20 -16.75 -8.67
C TYR A 41 17.46 -16.76 -10.01
N LYS A 42 17.52 -17.89 -10.73
CA LYS A 42 16.87 -18.02 -12.05
C LYS A 42 15.36 -17.78 -11.96
N THR A 43 14.73 -18.29 -10.90
CA THR A 43 13.29 -18.13 -10.67
C THR A 43 12.96 -16.68 -10.35
N ALA A 44 13.74 -16.01 -9.51
CA ALA A 44 13.53 -14.60 -9.20
C ALA A 44 13.66 -13.71 -10.44
N VAL A 45 14.68 -13.96 -11.27
CA VAL A 45 14.88 -13.27 -12.55
C VAL A 45 13.68 -13.49 -13.49
N ALA A 46 13.22 -14.74 -13.60
CA ALA A 46 12.08 -15.10 -14.44
C ALA A 46 10.76 -14.50 -13.93
N ALA A 47 10.57 -14.40 -12.62
CA ALA A 47 9.40 -13.76 -12.02
C ALA A 47 9.38 -12.25 -12.32
N GLU A 48 10.51 -11.55 -12.17
CA GLU A 48 10.60 -10.14 -12.59
C GLU A 48 10.32 -9.97 -14.09
N GLU A 49 10.77 -10.91 -14.92
CA GLU A 49 10.54 -10.87 -16.36
C GLU A 49 9.07 -11.14 -16.72
N ALA A 50 8.40 -12.06 -16.00
CA ALA A 50 6.97 -12.30 -16.16
C ALA A 50 6.14 -11.05 -15.86
N VAL A 51 6.51 -10.31 -14.81
CA VAL A 51 5.88 -9.02 -14.47
C VAL A 51 6.10 -7.98 -15.58
N ARG A 52 7.34 -7.83 -16.07
CA ARG A 52 7.66 -6.88 -17.16
C ARG A 52 6.91 -7.20 -18.45
N LYS A 53 6.88 -8.48 -18.85
CA LYS A 53 6.17 -8.93 -20.07
C LYS A 53 4.67 -8.67 -20.01
N ALA A 54 4.09 -8.71 -18.82
CA ALA A 54 2.68 -8.39 -18.60
C ALA A 54 2.41 -6.87 -18.46
N GLY A 55 3.44 -6.02 -18.61
CA GLY A 55 3.27 -4.56 -18.66
C GLY A 55 3.44 -3.81 -17.33
N ALA A 56 3.96 -4.48 -16.28
CA ALA A 56 4.18 -3.86 -14.97
C ALA A 56 5.67 -3.79 -14.59
N GLU A 57 6.01 -2.89 -13.66
CA GLU A 57 7.35 -2.80 -13.09
C GLU A 57 7.49 -3.75 -11.88
N PRO A 58 8.47 -4.66 -11.86
CA PRO A 58 8.70 -5.53 -10.71
C PRO A 58 9.47 -4.83 -9.59
N ALA A 59 9.02 -5.04 -8.36
CA ALA A 59 9.67 -4.55 -7.15
C ALA A 59 10.01 -5.72 -6.21
N THR A 60 11.10 -6.45 -6.49
CA THR A 60 11.63 -7.43 -5.53
C THR A 60 12.07 -6.73 -4.25
N ILE A 61 11.62 -7.18 -3.09
CA ILE A 61 11.85 -6.53 -1.80
C ILE A 61 12.76 -7.38 -0.91
N ALA A 62 13.86 -6.81 -0.42
CA ALA A 62 14.79 -7.47 0.50
C ALA A 62 15.45 -6.48 1.47
N LEU A 63 16.07 -6.98 2.53
CA LEU A 63 16.90 -6.19 3.42
C LEU A 63 18.38 -6.43 3.08
N LEU A 64 19.14 -5.37 2.86
CA LEU A 64 20.59 -5.43 2.59
C LEU A 64 21.29 -4.35 3.40
N ASP A 65 22.31 -4.73 4.15
CA ASP A 65 23.22 -3.80 4.85
C ASP A 65 22.50 -2.77 5.74
N GLY A 66 21.44 -3.20 6.41
CA GLY A 66 20.61 -2.35 7.27
C GLY A 66 19.64 -1.41 6.54
N LYS A 67 19.36 -1.66 5.26
CA LYS A 67 18.34 -0.95 4.48
C LYS A 67 17.33 -1.92 3.87
N ALA A 68 16.07 -1.51 3.86
CA ALA A 68 15.01 -2.17 3.11
C ALA A 68 15.05 -1.66 1.67
N HIS A 69 15.29 -2.54 0.72
CA HIS A 69 15.29 -2.24 -0.70
C HIS A 69 13.97 -2.66 -1.34
N VAL A 70 13.37 -1.75 -2.11
CA VAL A 70 12.16 -1.99 -2.89
C VAL A 70 12.51 -1.82 -4.37
N GLY A 71 12.58 -2.95 -5.07
CA GLY A 71 13.23 -3.07 -6.37
C GLY A 71 14.72 -3.33 -6.22
N LEU A 72 15.18 -4.53 -6.59
CA LEU A 72 16.58 -4.91 -6.54
C LEU A 72 17.25 -4.75 -7.90
N THR A 73 18.52 -4.37 -7.90
CA THR A 73 19.37 -4.52 -9.09
C THR A 73 19.70 -6.01 -9.31
N ARG A 74 20.16 -6.37 -10.52
CA ARG A 74 20.65 -7.73 -10.80
C ARG A 74 21.77 -8.17 -9.85
N SER A 75 22.68 -7.26 -9.48
CA SER A 75 23.77 -7.56 -8.52
C SER A 75 23.26 -7.77 -7.10
N GLN A 76 22.28 -6.99 -6.65
CA GLN A 76 21.62 -7.19 -5.36
C GLN A 76 20.84 -8.50 -5.33
N LEU A 77 20.13 -8.82 -6.42
CA LEU A 77 19.39 -10.06 -6.59
C LEU A 77 20.33 -11.28 -6.54
N ALA A 78 21.47 -11.22 -7.24
CA ALA A 78 22.49 -12.27 -7.19
C ALA A 78 23.06 -12.43 -5.77
N ARG A 79 23.38 -11.31 -5.11
CA ARG A 79 23.89 -11.32 -3.73
C ARG A 79 22.92 -12.01 -2.76
N ILE A 80 21.62 -11.69 -2.80
CA ILE A 80 20.66 -12.36 -1.92
C ILE A 80 20.52 -13.85 -2.24
N ALA A 81 20.60 -14.22 -3.51
CA ALA A 81 20.50 -15.61 -3.94
C ALA A 81 21.73 -16.43 -3.53
N GLU A 82 22.91 -15.82 -3.45
CA GLU A 82 24.18 -16.49 -3.10
C GLU A 82 24.50 -16.45 -1.61
N ALA A 83 23.91 -15.54 -0.83
CA ALA A 83 24.22 -15.36 0.58
C ALA A 83 24.00 -16.63 1.42
N LYS A 84 25.03 -17.10 2.12
CA LYS A 84 24.98 -18.30 2.98
C LYS A 84 25.05 -17.97 4.47
N GLU A 85 25.72 -16.88 4.81
CA GLU A 85 25.95 -16.41 6.18
C GLU A 85 25.19 -15.10 6.40
N ASN A 86 24.86 -14.81 7.66
CA ASN A 86 24.19 -13.56 8.06
C ASN A 86 22.86 -13.31 7.30
N VAL A 87 22.16 -14.41 6.97
CA VAL A 87 20.87 -14.39 6.27
C VAL A 87 19.74 -14.61 7.27
N TYR A 88 18.79 -13.68 7.28
CA TYR A 88 17.61 -13.74 8.14
C TYR A 88 16.35 -13.91 7.31
N LYS A 89 15.43 -14.74 7.80
CA LYS A 89 14.03 -14.75 7.38
C LYS A 89 13.31 -13.60 8.10
N ALA A 90 12.98 -12.55 7.37
CA ALA A 90 12.46 -11.29 7.89
C ALA A 90 10.94 -11.17 7.67
N SER A 91 10.18 -11.48 8.71
CA SER A 91 8.76 -11.18 8.86
C SER A 91 8.55 -9.79 9.44
N ARG A 92 7.31 -9.29 9.49
CA ARG A 92 7.03 -8.00 10.14
C ARG A 92 7.54 -7.92 11.58
N ALA A 93 7.48 -9.00 12.35
CA ALA A 93 7.89 -9.02 13.75
C ALA A 93 9.40 -8.76 13.96
N ASN A 94 10.24 -9.09 12.96
CA ASN A 94 11.69 -8.96 13.07
C ASN A 94 12.32 -8.06 12.00
N LEU A 95 11.53 -7.34 11.18
CA LEU A 95 12.04 -6.37 10.20
C LEU A 95 13.04 -5.38 10.84
N ALA A 96 12.65 -4.74 11.95
CA ALA A 96 13.48 -3.76 12.64
C ALA A 96 14.77 -4.38 13.19
N GLN A 97 14.67 -5.59 13.77
CA GLN A 97 15.83 -6.32 14.29
C GLN A 97 16.82 -6.66 13.16
N THR A 98 16.33 -7.11 12.00
CA THR A 98 17.19 -7.45 10.87
C THR A 98 17.83 -6.21 10.26
N LEU A 99 17.12 -5.09 10.16
CA LEU A 99 17.70 -3.81 9.73
C LEU A 99 18.80 -3.32 10.69
N ALA A 100 18.60 -3.48 11.99
CA ALA A 100 19.57 -3.05 13.00
C ALA A 100 20.92 -3.81 12.94
N GLN A 101 20.97 -4.99 12.32
CA GLN A 101 22.24 -5.72 12.13
C GLN A 101 23.23 -4.97 11.22
N GLY A 102 22.75 -4.11 10.32
CA GLY A 102 23.60 -3.26 9.50
C GLY A 102 24.38 -4.01 8.41
N LYS A 103 25.57 -3.46 8.06
CA LYS A 103 26.41 -3.93 6.94
C LYS A 103 26.76 -5.43 7.07
N GLY A 104 26.78 -6.12 5.93
CA GLY A 104 27.12 -7.55 5.85
C GLY A 104 25.94 -8.51 6.05
N HIS A 105 24.76 -8.00 6.41
CA HIS A 105 23.58 -8.83 6.69
C HIS A 105 22.54 -8.74 5.56
N VAL A 106 21.87 -9.87 5.34
CA VAL A 106 20.83 -10.04 4.32
C VAL A 106 19.54 -10.48 4.99
N GLY A 107 18.42 -9.84 4.66
CA GLY A 107 17.09 -10.25 5.09
C GLY A 107 16.22 -10.63 3.89
N GLY A 108 15.88 -11.91 3.78
CA GLY A 108 14.82 -12.36 2.89
C GLY A 108 13.47 -12.03 3.52
N THR A 109 12.69 -11.16 2.89
CA THR A 109 11.39 -10.74 3.44
C THR A 109 10.33 -11.80 3.17
N THR A 110 9.54 -12.18 4.19
CA THR A 110 8.38 -13.08 4.03
C THR A 110 7.21 -12.28 3.47
N VAL A 111 6.12 -12.93 3.08
CA VAL A 111 4.83 -12.28 2.72
C VAL A 111 4.50 -11.12 3.66
N SER A 112 4.45 -11.34 4.99
CA SER A 112 4.19 -10.25 5.94
C SER A 112 5.21 -9.10 5.92
N GLY A 113 6.50 -9.41 5.79
CA GLY A 113 7.54 -8.38 5.70
C GLY A 113 7.51 -7.60 4.39
N THR A 114 7.26 -8.30 3.28
CA THR A 114 7.12 -7.73 1.93
C THR A 114 5.90 -6.82 1.86
N MET A 115 4.74 -7.26 2.37
CA MET A 115 3.52 -6.43 2.41
C MET A 115 3.74 -5.11 3.15
N ALA A 116 4.35 -5.16 4.34
CA ALA A 116 4.63 -3.97 5.12
C ALA A 116 5.50 -2.96 4.35
N LEU A 117 6.58 -3.44 3.72
CA LEU A 117 7.50 -2.59 2.96
C LEU A 117 6.93 -2.12 1.61
N ALA A 118 6.15 -2.97 0.94
CA ALA A 118 5.44 -2.63 -0.29
C ALA A 118 4.44 -1.50 -0.02
N HIS A 119 3.65 -1.62 1.04
CA HIS A 119 2.69 -0.59 1.44
C HIS A 119 3.38 0.73 1.80
N LEU A 120 4.48 0.68 2.56
CA LEU A 120 5.30 1.87 2.86
C LEU A 120 5.86 2.55 1.60
N ALA A 121 6.10 1.77 0.54
CA ALA A 121 6.55 2.29 -0.76
C ALA A 121 5.39 2.70 -1.68
N GLY A 122 4.13 2.53 -1.27
CA GLY A 122 2.95 2.87 -2.09
C GLY A 122 2.56 1.80 -3.12
N ILE A 123 3.13 0.59 -3.03
CA ILE A 123 2.82 -0.53 -3.92
C ILE A 123 1.59 -1.28 -3.39
N ARG A 124 0.62 -1.54 -4.27
CA ARG A 124 -0.69 -2.12 -3.91
C ARG A 124 -0.86 -3.59 -4.28
N ILE A 125 -0.04 -4.10 -5.20
CA ILE A 125 -0.14 -5.46 -5.73
C ILE A 125 1.13 -6.23 -5.36
N PHE A 126 0.96 -7.46 -4.89
CA PHE A 126 2.05 -8.36 -4.50
C PHE A 126 1.79 -9.77 -5.02
N ALA A 127 2.79 -10.36 -5.68
CA ALA A 127 2.77 -11.77 -6.07
C ALA A 127 3.74 -12.61 -5.23
N THR A 128 3.29 -13.80 -4.82
CA THR A 128 4.11 -14.80 -4.15
C THR A 128 3.74 -16.20 -4.63
N GLY A 129 4.53 -17.21 -4.28
CA GLY A 129 4.14 -18.60 -4.55
C GLY A 129 2.91 -19.00 -3.74
N GLY A 130 2.99 -18.88 -2.42
CA GLY A 130 1.94 -19.30 -1.49
C GLY A 130 2.12 -18.60 -0.15
N ILE A 131 1.02 -18.19 0.48
CA ILE A 131 1.09 -17.53 1.78
C ILE A 131 1.45 -18.51 2.90
N GLY A 132 1.96 -18.01 4.02
CA GLY A 132 1.88 -18.75 5.28
C GLY A 132 0.43 -18.82 5.77
N GLY A 133 0.18 -19.59 6.83
CA GLY A 133 -1.17 -19.78 7.34
C GLY A 133 -1.18 -20.44 8.70
N VAL A 134 -2.32 -21.05 9.04
CA VAL A 134 -2.47 -21.86 10.24
C VAL A 134 -1.76 -23.19 10.02
N HIS A 135 -0.84 -23.56 10.90
CA HIS A 135 -0.20 -24.87 10.82
C HIS A 135 -1.14 -25.98 11.27
N ARG A 136 -0.90 -27.20 10.79
CA ARG A 136 -1.64 -28.39 11.24
C ARG A 136 -1.32 -28.65 12.72
N GLY A 137 -2.35 -28.74 13.57
CA GLY A 137 -2.19 -28.86 15.03
C GLY A 137 -2.11 -27.51 15.77
N ALA A 138 -2.30 -26.39 15.09
CA ALA A 138 -2.23 -25.05 15.68
C ALA A 138 -3.34 -24.76 16.71
N GLU A 139 -4.42 -25.55 16.74
CA GLU A 139 -5.41 -25.49 17.83
C GLU A 139 -4.80 -25.77 19.21
N SER A 140 -3.64 -26.41 19.25
CA SER A 140 -2.86 -26.64 20.47
C SER A 140 -1.55 -25.85 20.49
N SER A 141 -0.82 -25.82 19.37
CA SER A 141 0.52 -25.19 19.33
C SER A 141 0.50 -23.68 19.15
N MET A 142 -0.61 -23.12 18.67
CA MET A 142 -0.75 -21.72 18.24
C MET A 142 0.27 -21.29 17.18
N ASP A 143 0.84 -22.23 16.41
CA ASP A 143 1.75 -21.92 15.31
C ASP A 143 0.97 -21.37 14.10
N ILE A 144 0.78 -20.05 14.10
CA ILE A 144 0.01 -19.31 13.11
C ILE A 144 0.92 -18.27 12.45
N SER A 145 0.98 -18.27 11.12
CA SER A 145 1.81 -17.33 10.39
C SER A 145 1.37 -15.87 10.61
N ALA A 146 2.35 -15.01 10.86
CA ALA A 146 2.16 -13.55 10.89
C ALA A 146 1.62 -12.98 9.57
N ASP A 147 1.68 -13.73 8.46
CA ASP A 147 1.10 -13.35 7.18
C ASP A 147 -0.41 -13.11 7.26
N LEU A 148 -1.13 -13.88 8.09
CA LEU A 148 -2.60 -13.75 8.20
C LEU A 148 -3.00 -12.45 8.91
N VAL A 149 -2.30 -12.11 10.00
CA VAL A 149 -2.50 -10.84 10.70
C VAL A 149 -2.06 -9.66 9.82
N GLU A 150 -1.03 -9.84 9.01
CA GLU A 150 -0.61 -8.80 8.08
C GLU A 150 -1.65 -8.52 7.00
N LEU A 151 -2.22 -9.57 6.42
CA LEU A 151 -3.36 -9.47 5.51
C LEU A 151 -4.54 -8.72 6.16
N GLY A 152 -4.79 -8.88 7.47
CA GLY A 152 -5.86 -8.16 8.16
C GLY A 152 -5.66 -6.64 8.30
N ARG A 153 -4.45 -6.10 8.11
CA ARG A 153 -4.13 -4.69 8.46
C ARG A 153 -3.36 -3.89 7.41
N THR A 154 -2.91 -4.52 6.34
CA THR A 154 -2.06 -3.89 5.34
C THR A 154 -2.74 -3.95 3.97
N PRO A 155 -3.16 -2.81 3.38
CA PRO A 155 -3.97 -2.77 2.17
C PRO A 155 -3.15 -3.03 0.91
N VAL A 156 -2.72 -4.29 0.77
CA VAL A 156 -2.00 -4.85 -0.37
C VAL A 156 -2.74 -6.10 -0.82
N ALA A 157 -3.07 -6.18 -2.11
CA ALA A 157 -3.66 -7.37 -2.72
C ALA A 157 -2.56 -8.40 -3.03
N VAL A 158 -2.74 -9.61 -2.54
CA VAL A 158 -1.78 -10.70 -2.62
C VAL A 158 -2.30 -11.78 -3.56
N PHE A 159 -1.52 -12.08 -4.59
CA PHE A 159 -1.76 -13.13 -5.57
C PHE A 159 -0.87 -14.31 -5.25
N SER A 160 -1.47 -15.47 -5.01
CA SER A 160 -0.74 -16.67 -4.64
C SER A 160 -1.51 -17.92 -5.02
N SER A 161 -0.85 -19.07 -5.08
CA SER A 161 -1.51 -20.37 -5.27
C SER A 161 -2.11 -20.89 -3.97
N GLY A 162 -2.72 -20.01 -3.20
CA GLY A 162 -3.31 -20.28 -1.89
C GLY A 162 -2.27 -20.33 -0.76
N ALA A 163 -2.63 -21.04 0.31
CA ALA A 163 -1.71 -21.34 1.40
C ALA A 163 -0.79 -22.52 1.02
N LYS A 164 0.45 -22.52 1.49
CA LYS A 164 1.39 -23.64 1.26
C LYS A 164 0.75 -24.98 1.68
N SER A 165 0.93 -26.03 0.89
CA SER A 165 0.28 -27.35 1.07
C SER A 165 0.54 -28.04 2.42
N ILE A 166 1.62 -27.67 3.10
CA ILE A 166 2.01 -28.15 4.44
C ILE A 166 1.11 -27.62 5.58
N LEU A 167 0.24 -26.65 5.28
CA LEU A 167 -0.59 -25.93 6.25
C LEU A 167 -1.99 -26.55 6.36
N ASP A 168 -2.76 -26.02 7.31
CA ASP A 168 -4.18 -26.28 7.48
C ASP A 168 -4.99 -25.22 6.71
N ILE A 169 -5.43 -25.55 5.50
CA ILE A 169 -6.15 -24.62 4.63
C ILE A 169 -7.53 -24.26 5.21
N PRO A 170 -8.37 -25.21 5.68
CA PRO A 170 -9.65 -24.86 6.30
C PRO A 170 -9.51 -23.83 7.42
N ARG A 171 -8.62 -24.07 8.40
CA ARG A 171 -8.41 -23.12 9.50
C ARG A 171 -7.78 -21.81 9.04
N THR A 172 -6.96 -21.83 7.98
CA THR A 172 -6.42 -20.62 7.40
C THR A 172 -7.52 -19.72 6.83
N LEU A 173 -8.51 -20.29 6.13
CA LEU A 173 -9.64 -19.51 5.61
C LEU A 173 -10.51 -18.92 6.73
N GLU A 174 -10.84 -19.71 7.76
CA GLU A 174 -11.57 -19.23 8.95
C GLU A 174 -10.84 -18.09 9.68
N TYR A 175 -9.51 -18.20 9.80
CA TYR A 175 -8.70 -17.15 10.40
C TYR A 175 -8.70 -15.88 9.55
N LEU A 176 -8.61 -15.99 8.22
CA LEU A 176 -8.67 -14.85 7.31
C LEU A 176 -10.03 -14.16 7.35
N GLU A 177 -11.13 -14.92 7.43
CA GLU A 177 -12.47 -14.37 7.66
C GLU A 177 -12.52 -13.58 8.97
N THR A 178 -11.99 -14.16 10.06
CA THR A 178 -11.89 -13.48 11.37
C THR A 178 -11.07 -12.18 11.30
N GLN A 179 -10.01 -12.15 10.49
CA GLN A 179 -9.19 -10.96 10.27
C GLN A 179 -9.83 -9.95 9.28
N GLY A 180 -11.03 -10.23 8.76
CA GLY A 180 -11.70 -9.39 7.79
C GLY A 180 -10.99 -9.34 6.43
N VAL A 181 -10.30 -10.41 6.03
CA VAL A 181 -9.57 -10.50 4.76
C VAL A 181 -10.45 -11.17 3.70
N PRO A 182 -10.84 -10.46 2.63
CA PRO A 182 -11.51 -11.08 1.49
C PRO A 182 -10.58 -12.09 0.82
N VAL A 183 -11.09 -13.31 0.65
CA VAL A 183 -10.43 -14.38 -0.10
C VAL A 183 -11.26 -14.69 -1.33
N MET A 184 -10.62 -14.72 -2.49
CA MET A 184 -11.27 -15.04 -3.77
C MET A 184 -10.38 -15.98 -4.59
N SER A 185 -10.96 -16.65 -5.59
CA SER A 185 -10.23 -17.60 -6.45
C SER A 185 -10.44 -17.32 -7.94
N PHE A 186 -9.37 -17.44 -8.73
CA PHE A 186 -9.43 -17.47 -10.19
C PHE A 186 -9.91 -18.80 -10.77
N HIS A 187 -10.14 -19.82 -9.93
CA HIS A 187 -10.78 -21.05 -10.40
C HIS A 187 -12.24 -20.76 -10.78
N PRO A 188 -12.75 -21.21 -11.95
CA PRO A 188 -14.10 -20.88 -12.42
C PRO A 188 -15.24 -21.28 -11.47
N SER A 189 -15.06 -22.33 -10.66
CA SER A 189 -16.04 -22.76 -9.66
C SER A 189 -15.89 -22.06 -8.30
N GLY A 190 -14.89 -21.18 -8.13
CA GLY A 190 -14.52 -20.61 -6.84
C GLY A 190 -13.71 -21.54 -5.94
N GLU A 191 -13.29 -22.71 -6.43
CA GLU A 191 -12.46 -23.62 -5.64
C GLU A 191 -11.11 -22.98 -5.31
N PHE A 192 -10.71 -23.02 -4.03
CA PHE A 192 -9.48 -22.43 -3.55
C PHE A 192 -8.28 -23.35 -3.86
N PRO A 193 -7.15 -22.84 -4.38
CA PRO A 193 -5.98 -23.67 -4.68
C PRO A 193 -5.23 -24.10 -3.41
N SER A 194 -4.63 -25.29 -3.45
CA SER A 194 -3.81 -25.87 -2.37
C SER A 194 -2.34 -25.96 -2.76
N PHE A 195 -1.80 -24.87 -3.31
CA PHE A 195 -0.42 -24.72 -3.76
C PHE A 195 -0.05 -25.59 -4.98
N TYR A 196 0.18 -26.90 -4.79
CA TYR A 196 0.55 -27.82 -5.88
C TYR A 196 -0.65 -28.42 -6.63
N SER A 197 -1.86 -28.02 -6.26
CA SER A 197 -3.12 -28.44 -6.88
C SER A 197 -4.00 -27.21 -7.06
N ALA A 198 -4.73 -27.15 -8.17
CA ALA A 198 -5.73 -26.11 -8.40
C ALA A 198 -6.93 -26.23 -7.46
N ARG A 199 -7.04 -27.38 -6.77
CA ARG A 199 -8.23 -27.84 -6.04
C ARG A 199 -7.88 -28.25 -4.62
N SER A 200 -8.49 -27.59 -3.64
CA SER A 200 -8.41 -27.93 -2.21
C SER A 200 -9.67 -28.61 -1.66
N GLY A 201 -10.76 -28.65 -2.44
CA GLY A 201 -12.10 -29.01 -1.97
C GLY A 201 -12.85 -27.88 -1.23
N LEU A 202 -12.19 -26.74 -0.97
CA LEU A 202 -12.78 -25.58 -0.29
C LEU A 202 -13.15 -24.52 -1.33
N HIS A 203 -14.22 -23.77 -1.06
CA HIS A 203 -14.77 -22.80 -2.01
C HIS A 203 -14.78 -21.40 -1.42
N VAL A 204 -14.43 -20.42 -2.24
CA VAL A 204 -14.46 -18.98 -1.96
C VAL A 204 -15.11 -18.27 -3.16
N PRO A 205 -15.50 -16.99 -3.05
CA PRO A 205 -16.00 -16.25 -4.20
C PRO A 205 -15.04 -16.31 -5.39
N SER A 206 -15.57 -16.61 -6.58
CA SER A 206 -14.80 -16.66 -7.82
C SER A 206 -14.55 -15.28 -8.40
N VAL A 207 -13.39 -15.10 -9.04
CA VAL A 207 -13.03 -13.92 -9.83
C VAL A 207 -12.79 -14.38 -11.26
N ARG A 208 -13.39 -13.68 -12.22
CA ARG A 208 -13.40 -14.13 -13.63
C ARG A 208 -12.05 -13.92 -14.31
N ASP A 209 -11.46 -12.75 -14.09
CA ASP A 209 -10.24 -12.31 -14.76
C ASP A 209 -9.55 -11.19 -13.96
N ALA A 210 -8.41 -10.73 -14.48
CA ALA A 210 -7.60 -9.68 -13.86
C ALA A 210 -8.35 -8.34 -13.72
N HIS A 211 -9.28 -8.03 -14.64
CA HIS A 211 -10.07 -6.80 -14.59
C HIS A 211 -11.13 -6.87 -13.49
N ASP A 212 -11.74 -8.03 -13.29
CA ASP A 212 -12.67 -8.29 -12.19
C ASP A 212 -11.96 -8.17 -10.83
N ALA A 213 -10.76 -8.74 -10.69
CA ALA A 213 -9.90 -8.55 -9.52
C ALA A 213 -9.58 -7.07 -9.27
N ALA A 214 -9.16 -6.35 -10.32
CA ALA A 214 -8.83 -4.94 -10.26
C ALA A 214 -10.00 -4.07 -9.77
N ARG A 215 -11.22 -4.34 -10.24
CA ARG A 215 -12.43 -3.65 -9.76
C ARG A 215 -12.66 -3.85 -8.27
N ILE A 216 -12.48 -5.07 -7.76
CA ILE A 216 -12.66 -5.36 -6.33
C ILE A 216 -11.62 -4.60 -5.50
N ILE A 217 -10.36 -4.58 -5.95
CA ILE A 217 -9.28 -3.81 -5.31
C ILE A 217 -9.60 -2.31 -5.31
N ALA A 218 -10.11 -1.78 -6.43
CA ALA A 218 -10.51 -0.37 -6.55
C ALA A 218 -11.65 -0.02 -5.58
N TYR A 219 -12.67 -0.87 -5.43
CA TYR A 219 -13.76 -0.64 -4.47
C TYR A 219 -13.32 -0.77 -3.02
N ASN A 220 -12.47 -1.75 -2.69
CA ASN A 220 -11.89 -1.88 -1.36
C ASN A 220 -11.17 -0.59 -0.95
N ARG A 221 -10.39 -0.01 -1.88
CA ARG A 221 -9.73 1.29 -1.71
C ARG A 221 -10.72 2.46 -1.61
N ALA A 222 -11.75 2.51 -2.45
CA ALA A 222 -12.75 3.58 -2.43
C ALA A 222 -13.52 3.62 -1.10
N LEU A 223 -13.73 2.46 -0.49
CA LEU A 223 -14.32 2.30 0.85
C LEU A 223 -13.31 2.56 1.99
N GLN A 224 -12.06 2.86 1.67
CA GLN A 224 -10.97 3.13 2.62
C GLN A 224 -10.71 1.98 3.61
N LEU A 225 -11.03 0.75 3.23
CA LEU A 225 -10.80 -0.42 4.07
C LEU A 225 -9.30 -0.63 4.29
N GLN A 226 -8.92 -0.94 5.53
CA GLN A 226 -7.53 -1.08 5.95
C GLN A 226 -7.12 -2.56 6.05
N ASN A 227 -7.42 -3.33 5.01
CA ASN A 227 -7.14 -4.75 4.90
C ASN A 227 -6.56 -5.10 3.53
N GLY A 228 -5.76 -6.15 3.49
CA GLY A 228 -5.32 -6.79 2.26
C GLY A 228 -6.42 -7.65 1.64
N LEU A 229 -6.16 -8.16 0.44
CA LEU A 229 -7.02 -9.11 -0.26
C LEU A 229 -6.18 -10.31 -0.67
N LEU A 230 -6.76 -11.51 -0.63
CA LEU A 230 -6.10 -12.73 -1.10
C LEU A 230 -6.79 -13.26 -2.34
N PHE A 231 -6.06 -13.30 -3.45
CA PHE A 231 -6.49 -13.92 -4.68
C PHE A 231 -5.75 -15.26 -4.87
N GLY A 232 -6.50 -16.36 -4.78
CA GLY A 232 -6.07 -17.71 -5.10
C GLY A 232 -5.94 -17.88 -6.61
N VAL A 233 -4.72 -18.09 -7.08
CA VAL A 233 -4.38 -18.33 -8.48
C VAL A 233 -4.05 -19.81 -8.66
N PRO A 234 -4.88 -20.60 -9.35
CA PRO A 234 -4.60 -22.00 -9.61
C PRO A 234 -3.24 -22.22 -10.29
N ILE A 235 -2.57 -23.31 -9.90
CA ILE A 235 -1.37 -23.77 -10.61
C ILE A 235 -1.72 -24.09 -12.08
N PRO A 236 -0.84 -23.79 -13.06
CA PRO A 236 -1.10 -24.18 -14.45
C PRO A 236 -1.24 -25.70 -14.62
N ALA A 237 -2.16 -26.12 -15.49
CA ALA A 237 -2.54 -27.52 -15.66
C ALA A 237 -1.37 -28.44 -16.07
N GLU A 238 -0.38 -27.90 -16.77
CA GLU A 238 0.84 -28.63 -17.15
C GLU A 238 1.70 -29.04 -15.95
N PHE A 239 1.63 -28.30 -14.83
CA PHE A 239 2.35 -28.59 -13.59
C PHE A 239 1.47 -29.35 -12.56
N GLU A 240 0.15 -29.37 -12.75
CA GLU A 240 -0.77 -30.03 -11.82
C GLU A 240 -0.71 -31.57 -11.89
N LYS A 241 -0.21 -32.15 -12.99
CA LYS A 241 -0.17 -33.60 -13.21
C LYS A 241 0.53 -34.39 -12.10
N GLU A 242 1.50 -33.76 -11.46
CA GLU A 242 2.30 -34.37 -10.37
C GLU A 242 1.75 -34.01 -8.98
N GLY A 243 0.69 -33.20 -8.91
CA GLY A 243 0.11 -32.68 -7.67
C GLY A 243 -0.26 -33.77 -6.68
N ALA A 244 -0.83 -34.89 -7.15
CA ALA A 244 -1.17 -36.03 -6.28
C ALA A 244 0.07 -36.68 -5.64
N VAL A 245 1.16 -36.82 -6.41
CA VAL A 245 2.44 -37.37 -5.92
C VAL A 245 3.08 -36.42 -4.90
N ILE A 246 3.09 -35.12 -5.22
CA ILE A 246 3.62 -34.09 -4.32
C ILE A 246 2.78 -34.01 -3.05
N GLN A 247 1.45 -34.14 -3.14
CA GLN A 247 0.58 -34.13 -1.97
C GLN A 247 0.84 -35.34 -1.06
N ALA A 248 1.05 -36.53 -1.63
CA ALA A 248 1.44 -37.70 -0.84
C ALA A 248 2.77 -37.48 -0.10
N ALA A 249 3.74 -36.82 -0.74
CA ALA A 249 5.00 -36.42 -0.12
C ALA A 249 4.80 -35.38 0.99
N VAL A 250 3.90 -34.41 0.82
CA VAL A 250 3.50 -33.43 1.85
C VAL A 250 2.92 -34.13 3.08
N GLU A 251 1.95 -35.03 2.89
CA GLU A 251 1.34 -35.78 3.99
C GLU A 251 2.37 -36.60 4.76
N ARG A 252 3.33 -37.21 4.04
CA ARG A 252 4.44 -37.92 4.67
C ARG A 252 5.36 -36.99 5.45
N ALA A 253 5.77 -35.86 4.87
CA ALA A 253 6.66 -34.90 5.54
C ALA A 253 6.02 -34.32 6.81
N VAL A 254 4.71 -34.04 6.78
CA VAL A 254 3.96 -33.59 7.96
C VAL A 254 3.97 -34.65 9.06
N ARG A 255 3.68 -35.92 8.75
CA ARG A 255 3.76 -37.00 9.75
C ARG A 255 5.15 -37.14 10.34
N GLU A 256 6.19 -37.18 9.50
CA GLU A 256 7.58 -37.28 9.95
C GLU A 256 7.98 -36.07 10.82
N SER A 257 7.43 -34.88 10.55
CA SER A 257 7.72 -33.70 11.37
C SER A 257 7.21 -33.84 12.81
N VAL A 258 6.06 -34.48 13.02
CA VAL A 258 5.50 -34.76 14.35
C VAL A 258 6.30 -35.85 15.07
N GLU A 259 6.64 -36.93 14.36
CA GLU A 259 7.44 -38.04 14.91
C GLU A 259 8.82 -37.58 15.39
N LEU A 260 9.42 -36.62 14.68
CA LEU A 260 10.74 -36.05 14.98
C LEU A 260 10.67 -34.80 15.89
N GLY A 261 9.47 -34.34 16.28
CA GLY A 261 9.27 -33.14 17.09
C GLY A 261 9.70 -31.84 16.40
N ILE A 262 9.80 -31.82 15.07
CA ILE A 262 10.14 -30.64 14.26
C ILE A 262 8.98 -29.64 14.22
N ASP A 263 7.74 -30.13 14.24
CA ASP A 263 6.51 -29.34 14.30
C ASP A 263 6.49 -28.35 15.47
N ARG A 264 7.19 -28.67 16.57
CA ARG A 264 7.29 -27.84 17.78
C ARG A 264 8.39 -26.79 17.74
N GLN A 265 9.11 -26.66 16.62
CA GLN A 265 10.26 -25.75 16.50
C GLN A 265 9.91 -24.40 15.82
N GLY A 266 8.62 -24.08 15.69
CA GLY A 266 8.09 -22.81 15.17
C GLY A 266 8.69 -22.44 13.81
N LYS A 267 9.42 -21.31 13.74
CA LYS A 267 9.98 -20.78 12.49
C LYS A 267 10.89 -21.75 11.70
N LEU A 268 11.40 -22.80 12.35
CA LEU A 268 12.24 -23.84 11.72
C LEU A 268 11.43 -24.94 11.03
N ALA A 269 10.15 -25.12 11.38
CA ALA A 269 9.31 -26.19 10.86
C ALA A 269 9.06 -26.04 9.34
N THR A 270 8.65 -24.85 8.88
CA THR A 270 8.35 -24.61 7.46
C THR A 270 9.56 -24.89 6.54
N PRO A 271 10.77 -24.33 6.78
CA PRO A 271 11.93 -24.64 5.94
C PRO A 271 12.31 -26.13 5.95
N TRP A 272 12.14 -26.83 7.08
CA TRP A 272 12.38 -28.26 7.16
C TRP A 272 11.36 -29.05 6.33
N LEU A 273 10.07 -28.75 6.47
CA LEU A 273 8.99 -29.40 5.72
C LEU A 273 9.17 -29.23 4.21
N LEU A 274 9.49 -28.02 3.74
CA LEU A 274 9.71 -27.78 2.31
C LEU A 274 10.92 -28.53 1.75
N ARG A 275 12.03 -28.59 2.50
CA ARG A 275 13.19 -29.42 2.10
C ARG A 275 12.80 -30.89 2.04
N ARG A 276 12.06 -31.38 3.03
CA ARG A 276 11.65 -32.77 3.09
C ARG A 276 10.71 -33.16 1.95
N VAL A 277 9.77 -32.29 1.58
CA VAL A 277 8.91 -32.48 0.40
C VAL A 277 9.75 -32.53 -0.87
N ALA A 278 10.76 -31.66 -1.01
CA ALA A 278 11.65 -31.69 -2.18
C ALA A 278 12.52 -32.96 -2.28
N GLU A 279 12.93 -33.53 -1.13
CA GLU A 279 13.62 -34.82 -1.09
C GLU A 279 12.71 -35.99 -1.49
N LEU A 280 11.44 -35.95 -1.07
CA LEU A 280 10.44 -36.99 -1.34
C LEU A 280 9.85 -36.90 -2.75
N ALA A 281 9.74 -35.68 -3.30
CA ALA A 281 9.20 -35.40 -4.62
C ALA A 281 9.94 -34.22 -5.26
N GLN A 282 11.01 -34.52 -6.00
CA GLN A 282 11.86 -33.51 -6.63
C GLN A 282 11.11 -32.59 -7.60
N GLN A 283 10.02 -33.10 -8.18
CA GLN A 283 9.19 -32.39 -9.14
C GLN A 283 8.39 -31.23 -8.51
N SER A 284 8.29 -31.21 -7.17
CA SER A 284 7.77 -30.07 -6.41
C SER A 284 8.52 -28.77 -6.70
N VAL A 285 9.81 -28.82 -7.06
CA VAL A 285 10.59 -27.64 -7.43
C VAL A 285 10.10 -27.04 -8.75
N THR A 286 9.93 -27.87 -9.78
CA THR A 286 9.43 -27.43 -11.10
C THR A 286 8.02 -26.85 -10.99
N SER A 287 7.14 -27.51 -10.24
CA SER A 287 5.78 -27.03 -9.98
C SER A 287 5.77 -25.70 -9.23
N ASN A 288 6.66 -25.53 -8.24
CA ASN A 288 6.80 -24.27 -7.49
C ASN A 288 7.29 -23.11 -8.38
N ILE A 289 8.19 -23.37 -9.34
CA ILE A 289 8.59 -22.36 -10.32
C ILE A 289 7.37 -21.99 -11.19
N GLY A 290 6.68 -22.98 -11.74
CA GLY A 290 5.51 -22.76 -12.61
C GLY A 290 4.42 -21.91 -11.97
N LEU A 291 4.05 -22.23 -10.72
CA LEU A 291 3.05 -21.45 -9.98
C LEU A 291 3.54 -20.04 -9.65
N VAL A 292 4.81 -19.83 -9.28
CA VAL A 292 5.35 -18.50 -8.97
C VAL A 292 5.30 -17.58 -10.19
N LEU A 293 5.69 -18.10 -11.36
CA LEU A 293 5.64 -17.35 -12.61
C LEU A 293 4.21 -17.03 -13.03
N ASN A 294 3.28 -17.97 -12.83
CA ASN A 294 1.86 -17.74 -13.11
C ASN A 294 1.28 -16.66 -12.19
N ASN A 295 1.58 -16.70 -10.89
CA ASN A 295 1.09 -15.72 -9.92
C ASN A 295 1.65 -14.33 -10.23
N ALA A 296 2.94 -14.23 -10.59
CA ALA A 296 3.57 -12.98 -11.01
C ALA A 296 2.92 -12.37 -12.26
N ARG A 297 2.60 -13.20 -13.26
CA ARG A 297 1.88 -12.79 -14.47
C ARG A 297 0.47 -12.29 -14.16
N VAL A 298 -0.34 -13.07 -13.44
CA VAL A 298 -1.73 -12.70 -13.11
C VAL A 298 -1.79 -11.44 -12.24
N ALA A 299 -0.87 -11.29 -11.29
CA ALA A 299 -0.76 -10.08 -10.49
C ALA A 299 -0.42 -8.84 -11.35
N ALA A 300 0.48 -8.98 -12.32
CA ALA A 300 0.84 -7.90 -13.23
C ALA A 300 -0.32 -7.52 -14.17
N GLU A 301 -1.04 -8.49 -14.72
CA GLU A 301 -2.26 -8.25 -15.49
C GLU A 301 -3.30 -7.49 -14.65
N CYS A 302 -3.47 -7.86 -13.37
CA CYS A 302 -4.36 -7.14 -12.47
C CYS A 302 -3.85 -5.73 -12.13
N ALA A 303 -2.53 -5.54 -11.99
CA ALA A 303 -1.95 -4.23 -11.73
C ALA A 303 -2.19 -3.28 -12.92
N VAL A 304 -2.03 -3.76 -14.15
CA VAL A 304 -2.35 -3.01 -15.37
C VAL A 304 -3.84 -2.65 -15.41
N ALA A 305 -4.73 -3.64 -15.23
CA ALA A 305 -6.16 -3.41 -15.23
C ALA A 305 -6.63 -2.46 -14.11
N LEU A 306 -5.95 -2.45 -12.95
CA LEU A 306 -6.25 -1.53 -11.85
C LEU A 306 -6.00 -0.07 -12.22
N GLU A 307 -4.98 0.21 -13.02
CA GLU A 307 -4.73 1.57 -13.51
C GLU A 307 -5.81 1.97 -14.53
N GLU A 308 -6.25 1.08 -15.41
CA GLU A 308 -7.36 1.33 -16.34
C GLU A 308 -8.68 1.63 -15.61
N VAL A 309 -9.01 0.84 -14.57
CA VAL A 309 -10.21 1.04 -13.74
C VAL A 309 -10.11 2.37 -12.97
N SER A 310 -8.93 2.71 -12.47
CA SER A 310 -8.70 3.97 -11.76
C SER A 310 -8.84 5.19 -12.67
N GLN A 311 -8.39 5.10 -13.93
CA GLN A 311 -8.53 6.15 -14.94
C GLN A 311 -9.97 6.27 -15.47
N SER A 312 -10.69 5.17 -15.59
CA SER A 312 -12.09 5.15 -16.04
C SER A 312 -13.04 5.82 -15.03
N ASN A 313 -12.72 5.72 -13.73
CA ASN A 313 -13.42 6.46 -12.67
C ASN A 313 -13.04 7.95 -12.61
N ILE A 314 -12.09 8.43 -13.43
CA ILE A 314 -11.70 9.85 -13.57
C ILE A 314 -12.44 10.55 -14.73
N GLN A 315 -13.35 9.87 -15.44
CA GLN A 315 -14.43 10.58 -16.12
C GLN A 315 -15.62 10.74 -15.16
N PRO A 316 -15.84 11.93 -14.56
CA PRO A 316 -17.14 12.24 -14.02
C PRO A 316 -18.10 12.28 -15.22
N SER A 317 -18.73 11.15 -15.53
CA SER A 317 -20.02 11.21 -16.22
C SER A 317 -20.88 12.11 -15.36
N GLY A 318 -21.30 13.25 -15.93
CA GLY A 318 -22.03 14.28 -15.24
C GLY A 318 -23.38 13.76 -14.77
N MET A 319 -23.41 13.05 -13.65
CA MET A 319 -24.63 12.68 -12.97
C MET A 319 -25.01 13.86 -12.07
N ARG A 320 -25.76 14.80 -12.63
CA ARG A 320 -26.50 15.80 -11.86
C ARG A 320 -27.60 15.08 -11.08
N ILE A 321 -27.33 14.73 -9.83
CA ILE A 321 -28.41 14.42 -8.88
C ILE A 321 -28.92 15.78 -8.38
N SER A 322 -30.10 16.20 -8.84
CA SER A 322 -30.82 17.30 -8.19
C SER A 322 -31.54 16.72 -6.97
N LEU A 323 -30.94 16.91 -5.79
CA LEU A 323 -31.64 16.72 -4.53
C LEU A 323 -32.43 18.00 -4.23
N PRO A 324 -33.71 17.92 -3.83
CA PRO A 324 -34.44 19.09 -3.39
C PRO A 324 -33.72 19.74 -2.21
N ALA A 325 -33.57 21.07 -2.27
CA ALA A 325 -32.94 21.84 -1.21
C ALA A 325 -33.68 21.63 0.11
N VAL A 326 -33.01 21.01 1.08
CA VAL A 326 -33.50 21.00 2.46
C VAL A 326 -33.10 22.33 3.07
N HIS A 327 -34.05 23.26 3.15
CA HIS A 327 -33.91 24.44 3.99
C HIS A 327 -33.94 23.99 5.46
N SER A 328 -32.77 24.01 6.11
CA SER A 328 -32.70 23.91 7.57
C SER A 328 -33.07 25.26 8.18
N THR A 329 -34.17 25.30 8.93
CA THR A 329 -34.63 26.47 9.70
C THR A 329 -34.49 26.28 11.22
N ALA A 330 -33.67 25.34 11.68
CA ALA A 330 -33.42 25.18 13.11
C ALA A 330 -32.17 25.96 13.54
N LYS A 331 -32.34 26.95 14.44
CA LYS A 331 -31.23 27.56 15.18
C LYS A 331 -30.54 26.47 16.02
N GLY A 332 -29.40 25.98 15.55
CA GLY A 332 -28.61 24.99 16.28
C GLY A 332 -27.99 25.59 17.54
N HIS A 333 -28.12 24.92 18.68
CA HIS A 333 -27.27 25.16 19.84
C HIS A 333 -26.11 24.17 19.81
N VAL A 334 -24.88 24.69 19.71
CA VAL A 334 -23.66 23.88 19.78
C VAL A 334 -23.19 23.83 21.24
N ARG A 335 -23.16 22.63 21.83
CA ARG A 335 -22.37 22.37 23.04
C ARG A 335 -20.98 21.92 22.59
N PHE A 336 -19.97 22.71 22.89
CA PHE A 336 -18.57 22.35 22.68
C PHE A 336 -18.17 21.19 23.61
N SER A 337 -17.69 20.08 23.05
CA SER A 337 -16.77 19.19 23.77
C SER A 337 -15.35 19.43 23.24
N LEU A 338 -14.52 20.09 24.04
CA LEU A 338 -13.08 20.12 23.82
C LEU A 338 -12.52 18.73 24.13
N GLY A 339 -12.35 17.91 23.10
CA GLY A 339 -11.57 16.69 23.19
C GLY A 339 -12.17 15.50 22.43
N GLY A 340 -11.32 14.85 21.63
CA GLY A 340 -11.60 13.57 21.00
C GLY A 340 -11.87 13.68 19.50
N VAL A 341 -10.98 13.11 18.69
CA VAL A 341 -11.09 12.95 17.23
C VAL A 341 -10.85 14.22 16.40
N ALA A 342 -11.67 15.27 16.47
CA ALA A 342 -11.51 16.44 15.58
C ALA A 342 -10.19 17.21 15.85
N GLN A 343 -9.89 17.44 17.12
CA GLN A 343 -8.61 18.03 17.55
C GLN A 343 -7.43 17.11 17.22
N ASN A 344 -7.61 15.78 17.30
CA ASN A 344 -6.56 14.81 17.00
C ASN A 344 -6.27 14.74 15.49
N MET A 345 -7.30 14.81 14.64
CA MET A 345 -7.15 14.87 13.19
C MET A 345 -6.53 16.20 12.75
N ALA A 346 -7.00 17.32 13.30
CA ALA A 346 -6.43 18.63 13.02
C ALA A 346 -4.97 18.70 13.49
N SER A 347 -4.66 18.20 14.69
CA SER A 347 -3.29 18.17 15.21
C SER A 347 -2.39 17.17 14.47
N ALA A 348 -2.91 16.05 13.98
CA ALA A 348 -2.13 15.10 13.17
C ALA A 348 -1.82 15.67 11.78
N ALA A 349 -2.80 16.29 11.12
CA ALA A 349 -2.58 17.04 9.89
C ALA A 349 -1.58 18.19 10.12
N GLN A 350 -1.66 18.83 11.28
CA GLN A 350 -0.76 19.90 11.69
C GLN A 350 0.69 19.45 11.82
N THR A 351 0.94 18.35 12.52
CA THR A 351 2.29 17.80 12.71
C THR A 351 2.90 17.39 11.37
N ILE A 352 2.09 16.82 10.46
CA ILE A 352 2.54 16.43 9.11
C ILE A 352 2.92 17.64 8.26
N LEU A 353 2.17 18.75 8.36
CA LEU A 353 2.44 19.98 7.61
C LEU A 353 3.63 20.77 8.20
N ALA A 354 3.76 20.82 9.53
CA ALA A 354 4.86 21.51 10.21
C ALA A 354 6.23 20.86 9.95
N ASP A 355 6.30 19.52 9.88
CA ASP A 355 7.54 18.77 9.56
C ASP A 355 7.96 18.89 8.08
N ARG A 356 7.13 19.50 7.22
CA ARG A 356 7.33 19.54 5.76
C ARG A 356 7.44 20.95 5.17
N ALA A 357 7.51 21.99 5.98
CA ALA A 357 7.50 23.38 5.50
C ALA A 357 8.62 23.69 4.48
N SER A 358 9.82 23.11 4.61
CA SER A 358 10.90 23.29 3.63
C SER A 358 10.67 22.50 2.33
N ALA A 359 10.22 21.25 2.42
CA ALA A 359 9.91 20.43 1.25
C ALA A 359 8.74 21.01 0.43
N LEU A 360 7.81 21.69 1.10
CA LEU A 360 6.68 22.35 0.45
C LEU A 360 7.13 23.54 -0.42
N VAL A 361 8.16 24.28 -0.01
CA VAL A 361 8.73 25.37 -0.81
C VAL A 361 9.39 24.81 -2.07
N ASP A 362 10.10 23.68 -1.96
CA ASP A 362 10.72 23.01 -3.11
C ASP A 362 9.66 22.47 -4.08
N ASP A 363 8.63 21.78 -3.57
CA ASP A 363 7.51 21.24 -4.36
C ASP A 363 6.72 22.37 -5.06
N ALA A 364 6.44 23.47 -4.34
CA ALA A 364 5.75 24.63 -4.90
C ALA A 364 6.61 25.40 -5.92
N SER A 365 7.92 25.44 -5.73
CA SER A 365 8.86 26.03 -6.70
C SER A 365 8.92 25.20 -7.99
N MET A 366 8.83 23.87 -7.90
CA MET A 366 8.70 23.01 -9.08
C MET A 366 7.36 23.23 -9.79
N LEU A 367 6.25 23.32 -9.04
CA LEU A 367 4.92 23.60 -9.60
C LEU A 367 4.81 24.99 -10.22
N SER A 368 5.71 25.93 -9.90
CA SER A 368 5.69 27.28 -10.46
C SER A 368 5.96 27.30 -11.97
N GLU A 369 6.55 26.23 -12.53
CA GLU A 369 6.69 26.05 -13.98
C GLU A 369 5.36 25.85 -14.71
N LEU A 370 4.31 25.46 -13.98
CA LEU A 370 2.97 25.17 -14.52
C LEU A 370 1.92 26.16 -14.05
N VAL A 371 2.11 26.75 -12.87
CA VAL A 371 1.14 27.63 -12.21
C VAL A 371 1.86 28.87 -11.68
N ASP A 372 1.57 30.01 -12.30
CA ASP A 372 2.23 31.28 -11.99
C ASP A 372 1.97 31.76 -10.56
N VAL A 373 0.76 31.57 -10.03
CA VAL A 373 0.39 32.01 -8.67
C VAL A 373 -0.13 30.83 -7.87
N GLN A 374 0.50 30.56 -6.73
CA GLN A 374 0.09 29.52 -5.79
C GLN A 374 -0.11 30.11 -4.39
N LEU A 375 -1.28 29.87 -3.81
CA LEU A 375 -1.61 30.22 -2.42
C LEU A 375 -1.83 28.93 -1.64
N ILE A 376 -0.85 28.53 -0.85
CA ILE A 376 -0.83 27.23 -0.18
C ILE A 376 -1.13 27.42 1.31
N LYS A 377 -2.29 26.93 1.76
CA LYS A 377 -2.71 27.04 3.16
C LYS A 377 -1.95 26.04 4.04
N MET A 378 -1.28 26.56 5.07
CA MET A 378 -0.43 25.82 6.01
C MET A 378 -1.08 25.65 7.40
N GLY A 379 -2.42 25.74 7.46
CA GLY A 379 -3.16 25.72 8.72
C GLY A 379 -2.85 26.96 9.60
N PRO A 380 -2.54 26.81 10.90
CA PRO A 380 -2.21 27.89 11.84
C PRO A 380 -0.84 28.52 11.60
N LEU A 381 -0.02 27.96 10.69
CA LEU A 381 1.18 28.65 10.23
C LEU A 381 0.78 29.84 9.34
N GLY A 382 -0.27 29.70 8.54
CA GLY A 382 -0.77 30.76 7.66
C GLY A 382 -0.81 30.28 6.23
N VAL A 383 -0.29 31.08 5.30
CA VAL A 383 -0.34 30.81 3.87
C VAL A 383 1.04 31.07 3.26
N LEU A 384 1.54 30.10 2.51
CA LEU A 384 2.70 30.26 1.65
C LEU A 384 2.22 30.81 0.30
N VAL A 385 2.82 31.90 -0.15
CA VAL A 385 2.53 32.55 -1.43
C VAL A 385 3.73 32.32 -2.34
N VAL A 386 3.52 31.64 -3.47
CA VAL A 386 4.54 31.43 -4.50
C VAL A 386 4.08 32.10 -5.78
N HIS A 387 4.93 32.94 -6.35
CA HIS A 387 4.62 33.69 -7.56
C HIS A 387 5.78 33.61 -8.54
N ARG A 388 5.51 33.12 -9.74
CA ARG A 388 6.45 33.16 -10.85
C ARG A 388 6.22 34.43 -11.67
N CYS A 389 7.27 35.24 -11.79
CA CYS A 389 7.30 36.44 -12.63
C CYS A 389 8.44 36.28 -13.64
N GLY A 390 8.09 35.82 -14.85
CA GLY A 390 9.07 35.46 -15.89
C GLY A 390 9.95 34.28 -15.45
N ASP A 391 11.26 34.48 -15.42
CA ASP A 391 12.24 33.46 -15.01
C ASP A 391 12.52 33.44 -13.50
N GLN A 392 11.89 34.33 -12.73
CA GLN A 392 12.08 34.42 -11.28
C GLN A 392 10.87 33.86 -10.53
N THR A 393 11.14 33.00 -9.53
CA THR A 393 10.13 32.56 -8.56
C THR A 393 10.34 33.31 -7.26
N GLN A 394 9.31 34.02 -6.82
CA GLN A 394 9.25 34.71 -5.54
C GLN A 394 8.43 33.88 -4.55
N VAL A 395 8.88 33.81 -3.31
CA VAL A 395 8.21 33.08 -2.23
C VAL A 395 8.04 34.03 -1.05
N ALA A 396 6.81 34.14 -0.54
CA ALA A 396 6.49 34.92 0.64
C ALA A 396 5.62 34.09 1.59
N TYR A 397 5.69 34.43 2.87
CA TYR A 397 4.91 33.77 3.92
C TYR A 397 4.00 34.79 4.60
N ALA A 398 2.69 34.54 4.54
CA ALA A 398 1.67 35.32 5.22
C ALA A 398 1.27 34.57 6.50
N PRO A 399 1.65 35.05 7.70
CA PRO A 399 1.30 34.38 8.95
C PRO A 399 -0.22 34.33 9.16
N ALA A 400 -0.68 33.31 9.88
CA ALA A 400 -2.09 33.21 10.24
C ALA A 400 -2.51 34.38 11.17
N HIS A 401 -3.68 34.96 10.91
CA HIS A 401 -4.32 35.91 11.81
C HIS A 401 -4.59 35.25 13.18
N ALA A 402 -4.34 36.01 14.24
CA ALA A 402 -4.57 35.53 15.60
C ALA A 402 -6.07 35.28 15.84
N LEU A 403 -6.37 34.08 16.36
CA LEU A 403 -7.72 33.67 16.71
C LEU A 403 -7.95 33.80 18.21
N GLU A 404 -9.00 34.52 18.59
CA GLU A 404 -9.45 34.62 19.97
C GLU A 404 -10.43 33.48 20.26
N ALA A 405 -9.97 32.46 20.97
CA ALA A 405 -10.76 31.26 21.25
C ALA A 405 -12.09 31.55 21.96
N SER A 406 -12.16 32.62 22.76
CA SER A 406 -13.38 33.07 23.46
C SER A 406 -14.45 33.63 22.52
N LYS A 407 -14.08 34.02 21.30
CA LYS A 407 -14.98 34.57 20.27
C LYS A 407 -15.36 33.53 19.22
N LEU A 408 -14.85 32.29 19.30
CA LEU A 408 -15.15 31.25 18.34
C LEU A 408 -16.60 30.79 18.49
N VAL A 409 -17.40 30.99 17.45
CA VAL A 409 -18.83 30.63 17.42
C VAL A 409 -19.11 29.53 16.38
N ASN A 410 -18.34 29.48 15.29
CA ASN A 410 -18.49 28.52 14.20
C ASN A 410 -17.15 27.91 13.77
N THR A 411 -17.19 26.72 13.17
CA THR A 411 -16.04 25.98 12.62
C THR A 411 -16.22 25.58 11.15
N THR A 412 -17.37 25.91 10.56
CA THR A 412 -17.75 25.59 9.18
C THR A 412 -17.65 26.82 8.28
N GLY A 413 -17.37 26.62 6.98
CA GLY A 413 -17.39 27.66 5.95
C GLY A 413 -16.28 28.72 6.00
N ALA A 414 -15.39 28.70 7.00
CA ALA A 414 -14.23 29.59 7.04
C ALA A 414 -13.24 29.39 5.87
N GLY A 415 -13.14 28.15 5.36
CA GLY A 415 -12.37 27.84 4.15
C GLY A 415 -13.02 28.42 2.90
N ASP A 416 -14.32 28.19 2.74
CA ASP A 416 -15.08 28.71 1.60
C ASP A 416 -15.09 30.24 1.58
N THR A 417 -15.17 30.86 2.75
CA THR A 417 -15.12 32.32 2.90
C THR A 417 -13.74 32.88 2.57
N PHE A 418 -12.65 32.21 3.00
CA PHE A 418 -11.29 32.58 2.59
C PHE A 418 -11.16 32.57 1.07
N THR A 419 -11.53 31.45 0.43
CA THR A 419 -11.40 31.28 -1.02
C THR A 419 -12.30 32.26 -1.76
N GLY A 420 -13.54 32.43 -1.33
CA GLY A 420 -14.49 33.37 -1.92
C GLY A 420 -13.98 34.81 -1.86
N ALA A 421 -13.44 35.25 -0.71
CA ALA A 421 -12.88 36.59 -0.56
C ALA A 421 -11.64 36.82 -1.45
N VAL A 422 -10.76 35.81 -1.57
CA VAL A 422 -9.60 35.87 -2.46
C VAL A 422 -10.04 35.96 -3.93
N VAL A 423 -10.98 35.12 -4.36
CA VAL A 423 -11.49 35.12 -5.74
C VAL A 423 -12.21 36.43 -6.06
N ALA A 424 -13.04 36.94 -5.16
CA ALA A 424 -13.73 38.22 -5.34
C ALA A 424 -12.73 39.37 -5.50
N ALA A 425 -11.71 39.43 -4.64
CA ALA A 425 -10.69 40.44 -4.70
C ALA A 425 -9.78 40.31 -5.95
N LEU A 426 -9.57 39.09 -6.46
CA LEU A 426 -8.93 38.87 -7.76
C LEU A 426 -9.79 39.39 -8.93
N CYS A 427 -11.11 39.22 -8.87
CA CYS A 427 -12.02 39.77 -9.88
C CYS A 427 -12.06 41.31 -9.88
N GLU A 428 -11.86 41.94 -8.71
CA GLU A 428 -11.75 43.41 -8.57
C GLU A 428 -10.43 43.96 -9.13
N MET A 429 -9.36 43.15 -9.13
CA MET A 429 -8.07 43.47 -9.73
C MET A 429 -8.17 43.39 -11.27
N GLN A 430 -8.92 44.31 -11.89
CA GLN A 430 -8.93 44.48 -13.35
C GLN A 430 -7.58 45.03 -13.82
N THR A 431 -6.61 44.15 -14.09
CA THR A 431 -5.40 44.53 -14.83
C THR A 431 -4.94 43.41 -15.75
N GLY A 432 -4.69 43.71 -17.02
CA GLY A 432 -4.06 42.78 -17.99
C GLY A 432 -2.59 42.45 -17.70
N ALA A 433 -2.17 42.55 -16.43
CA ALA A 433 -0.82 42.31 -15.94
C ALA A 433 -0.86 41.34 -14.75
N SER A 434 0.20 40.55 -14.58
CA SER A 434 0.34 39.61 -13.46
C SER A 434 0.38 40.38 -12.12
N PRO A 435 -0.34 39.95 -11.07
CA PRO A 435 -0.39 40.64 -9.79
C PRO A 435 0.99 40.65 -9.12
N SER A 436 1.35 41.74 -8.44
CA SER A 436 2.59 41.80 -7.66
C SER A 436 2.49 40.94 -6.39
N MET A 437 3.65 40.55 -5.82
CA MET A 437 3.67 39.83 -4.55
C MET A 437 2.96 40.58 -3.42
N GLU A 438 3.04 41.92 -3.40
CA GLU A 438 2.34 42.75 -2.41
C GLU A 438 0.82 42.68 -2.60
N GLN A 439 0.33 42.69 -3.84
CA GLN A 439 -1.07 42.48 -4.15
C GLN A 439 -1.54 41.10 -3.72
N LEU A 440 -0.75 40.05 -3.97
CA LEU A 440 -1.05 38.68 -3.56
C LEU A 440 -1.13 38.54 -2.03
N LEU A 441 -0.20 39.14 -1.29
CA LEU A 441 -0.23 39.16 0.17
C LEU A 441 -1.47 39.90 0.71
N SER A 442 -1.88 40.99 0.07
CA SER A 442 -3.11 41.72 0.42
C SER A 442 -4.37 40.87 0.19
N LEU A 443 -4.42 40.07 -0.88
CA LEU A 443 -5.52 39.12 -1.13
C LEU A 443 -5.60 38.08 -0.02
N VAL A 444 -4.46 37.51 0.37
CA VAL A 444 -4.39 36.55 1.48
C VAL A 444 -4.87 37.18 2.77
N ASP A 445 -4.45 38.41 3.08
CA ASP A 445 -4.88 39.14 4.27
C ASP A 445 -6.40 39.35 4.33
N ARG A 446 -7.01 39.78 3.21
CA ARG A 446 -8.47 39.88 3.06
C ARG A 446 -9.15 38.54 3.29
N GLY A 447 -8.62 37.46 2.69
CA GLY A 447 -9.12 36.10 2.86
C GLY A 447 -9.06 35.64 4.32
N GLN A 448 -7.96 35.89 5.02
CA GLN A 448 -7.79 35.50 6.42
C GLN A 448 -8.76 36.27 7.34
N ALA A 449 -8.91 37.58 7.13
CA ALA A 449 -9.88 38.39 7.86
C ALA A 449 -11.32 37.88 7.64
N ALA A 450 -11.63 37.43 6.43
CA ALA A 450 -12.92 36.87 6.06
C ALA A 450 -13.22 35.54 6.74
N ALA A 451 -12.24 34.64 6.74
CA ALA A 451 -12.30 33.40 7.50
C ALA A 451 -12.53 33.69 8.99
N LEU A 452 -11.79 34.64 9.57
CA LEU A 452 -11.88 34.96 10.98
C LEU A 452 -13.26 35.49 11.38
N ARG A 453 -13.84 36.38 10.57
CA ARG A 453 -15.22 36.87 10.79
C ARG A 453 -16.26 35.77 10.73
N THR A 454 -16.07 34.79 9.85
CA THR A 454 -16.95 33.61 9.76
C THR A 454 -16.84 32.73 11.00
N LEU A 455 -15.63 32.53 11.51
CA LEU A 455 -15.41 31.81 12.76
C LEU A 455 -16.04 32.52 13.97
N TYR A 456 -16.23 33.84 13.90
CA TYR A 456 -16.87 34.67 14.93
C TYR A 456 -18.37 34.93 14.69
N SER A 457 -18.96 34.30 13.66
CA SER A 457 -20.37 34.46 13.30
C SER A 457 -21.15 33.17 13.53
N ASP A 458 -22.44 33.29 13.85
CA ASP A 458 -23.36 32.14 13.90
C ASP A 458 -23.68 31.57 12.50
N GLU A 459 -23.32 32.30 11.43
CA GLU A 459 -23.61 31.93 10.04
C GLU A 459 -22.47 31.13 9.41
N ALA A 460 -22.80 30.26 8.45
CA ALA A 460 -21.81 29.46 7.70
C ALA A 460 -20.87 30.32 6.83
N VAL A 461 -21.29 31.53 6.46
CA VAL A 461 -20.48 32.57 5.81
C VAL A 461 -20.87 33.88 6.46
N ALA A 462 -19.90 34.64 6.97
CA ALA A 462 -20.20 35.90 7.65
C ALA A 462 -20.95 36.87 6.72
N PRO A 463 -22.10 37.45 7.14
CA PRO A 463 -22.93 38.32 6.30
C PRO A 463 -22.28 39.69 5.98
N SER A 464 -21.12 40.03 6.56
CA SER A 464 -20.44 41.32 6.41
C SER A 464 -19.37 41.33 5.31
N PHE A 465 -19.74 40.87 4.12
CA PHE A 465 -19.02 41.05 2.86
C PHE A 465 -19.93 41.81 1.86
N THR A 466 -20.14 43.10 2.13
CA THR A 466 -20.60 44.09 1.13
C THR A 466 -19.54 45.12 0.91
#